data_AF-A0A950MDI6-F1
#
_entry.id   AF-A0A950MDI6-F1
#
_cell.length_a   1.000
_cell.length_b   1.000
_cell.length_c   1.000
_cell.angle_alpha   90.00
_cell.angle_beta   90.00
_cell.angle_gamma   90.00
#
_symmetry.space_group_name_H-M   'P 1'
#
loop_
_entity.id
_entity.type
_entity.pdbx_description
1 polymer ?
#
loop_
_entity_poly.entity_id
_entity_poly.type
_entity_poly.pdbx_seq_one_letter_code
_entity_poly.pdbx_strand_id
1 'polypeptide(L)'
;MRSFALTARRLAVTLACVGLAAGCNSSNSNSTPVTQPTATPTAAPTATPTPNPTQQLQANIKNVVVIYQENWSFDALYGSFPGANGLANAASAIPQVDKVTGNPITTEPQPLVNGNPDPNFAGIVGKPIGPYAAVKFIQPSQLTGDIVHRFYQEQSQIDGGKMDKFMTWSDNPGLVFSNFDATQLPEGQLAAQYTLSDNTFHSGFGGSFFNHQFLICACAPTFPNAPASTVATVDSTGKALALNSSGAIVQDGYVTPDGHVVNTSYTVNAPHPASVPPANLVPNQTNPTIGDRLSAASVSWKWYSGGWTAALAGNPDPNFQFHHQPFAYYANFADGTPAKAAHLQDETNFLADLHNNALPAVSFIKPIGENNEHPGYASLVVGQQHVASLVQAIQASPYWKNTAIIITYDEHGGRWDHVAPPVIDQWGPGSRVPLIVISPWAKHGFVDHTQYETVSILAFIEKLYNLPALGTRDAAANPFSNVFDFTQTNPFAVKRSTNTTHTRAH
;
A
#
# COMPACT_ATOMS: atom_id res chain seq x y z
N MET A 1 15.16 -30.47 -37.28
CA MET A 1 14.24 -30.80 -38.38
C MET A 1 12.83 -30.95 -37.82
N ARG A 2 11.86 -30.39 -38.56
CA ARG A 2 10.39 -30.35 -38.35
C ARG A 2 9.84 -29.22 -37.45
N SER A 3 9.48 -28.15 -38.15
CA SER A 3 8.65 -27.01 -37.77
C SER A 3 7.16 -27.40 -37.65
N PHE A 4 6.42 -26.68 -36.80
CA PHE A 4 4.98 -26.47 -36.95
C PHE A 4 4.69 -24.98 -36.84
N ALA A 5 4.04 -24.42 -37.87
CA ALA A 5 3.59 -23.04 -37.95
C ALA A 5 2.09 -22.97 -37.61
N LEU A 6 1.70 -22.04 -36.74
CA LEU A 6 0.30 -21.66 -36.52
C LEU A 6 -0.05 -20.43 -37.37
N THR A 7 -1.14 -20.52 -38.12
CA THR A 7 -1.69 -19.44 -38.94
C THR A 7 -2.86 -18.77 -38.24
N ALA A 8 -2.86 -17.43 -38.21
CA ALA A 8 -3.92 -16.59 -37.68
C ALA A 8 -5.15 -16.53 -38.61
N ARG A 9 -6.35 -16.37 -38.03
CA ARG A 9 -7.56 -15.92 -38.75
C ARG A 9 -8.17 -14.72 -38.02
N ARG A 10 -8.25 -13.58 -38.71
CA ARG A 10 -9.09 -12.42 -38.37
C ARG A 10 -10.38 -12.51 -39.16
N LEU A 11 -11.52 -12.28 -38.51
CA LEU A 11 -12.85 -12.18 -39.13
C LEU A 11 -13.22 -10.69 -39.19
N ALA A 12 -13.55 -10.20 -40.37
CA ALA A 12 -14.16 -8.88 -40.59
C ALA A 12 -15.57 -9.10 -41.16
N VAL A 13 -16.57 -8.45 -40.58
CA VAL A 13 -17.95 -8.44 -41.08
C VAL A 13 -18.29 -7.02 -41.51
N THR A 14 -18.68 -6.87 -42.78
CA THR A 14 -19.22 -5.65 -43.38
C THR A 14 -20.70 -5.90 -43.67
N LEU A 15 -21.59 -5.01 -43.24
CA LEU A 15 -23.02 -5.08 -43.54
C LEU A 15 -23.38 -3.94 -44.51
N ALA A 16 -23.92 -4.29 -45.67
CA ALA A 16 -24.40 -3.37 -46.69
C ALA A 16 -25.95 -3.33 -46.71
N CYS A 17 -26.48 -2.12 -46.87
CA CYS A 17 -27.91 -1.81 -46.99
C CYS A 17 -28.51 -2.27 -48.33
N VAL A 18 -29.79 -2.65 -48.32
CA VAL A 18 -30.66 -2.66 -49.51
C VAL A 18 -32.02 -2.10 -49.11
N GLY A 19 -32.46 -1.06 -49.83
CA GLY A 19 -33.79 -0.49 -49.72
C GLY A 19 -34.78 -1.14 -50.71
N LEU A 20 -36.07 -0.96 -50.45
CA LEU A 20 -37.13 -1.14 -51.43
C LEU A 20 -38.27 -0.16 -51.14
N ALA A 21 -38.63 0.59 -52.18
CA ALA A 21 -39.78 1.47 -52.23
C ALA A 21 -40.92 0.77 -53.00
N ALA A 22 -42.16 0.98 -52.56
CA ALA A 22 -43.35 0.84 -53.39
C ALA A 22 -44.45 1.73 -52.81
N GLY A 23 -45.04 2.58 -53.65
CA GLY A 23 -46.21 3.39 -53.33
C GLY A 23 -47.43 2.98 -54.14
N CYS A 24 -48.63 3.36 -53.66
CA CYS A 24 -49.80 3.68 -54.48
C CYS A 24 -50.83 4.48 -53.65
N ASN A 25 -51.21 5.65 -54.19
CA ASN A 25 -52.45 6.46 -54.16
C ASN A 25 -53.63 5.96 -53.28
N SER A 26 -54.45 6.78 -52.62
CA SER A 26 -55.21 7.96 -53.10
C SER A 26 -56.11 8.51 -51.98
N SER A 27 -56.33 9.83 -51.89
CA SER A 27 -57.65 10.51 -51.89
C SER A 27 -57.59 11.90 -51.24
N ASN A 28 -58.07 12.90 -51.99
CA ASN A 28 -58.17 14.32 -51.67
C ASN A 28 -59.19 14.65 -50.57
N SER A 29 -58.88 15.64 -49.73
CA SER A 29 -59.85 16.64 -49.30
C SER A 29 -59.15 17.96 -48.92
N ASN A 30 -59.55 19.03 -49.62
CA ASN A 30 -59.13 20.42 -49.44
C ASN A 30 -59.60 20.99 -48.09
N SER A 31 -58.67 21.55 -47.31
CA SER A 31 -58.99 22.60 -46.33
C SER A 31 -57.83 23.59 -46.25
N THR A 32 -58.14 24.87 -46.46
CA THR A 32 -57.26 26.06 -46.44
C THR A 32 -56.42 26.17 -45.16
N PRO A 33 -55.12 26.51 -45.24
CA PRO A 33 -54.30 26.69 -44.05
C PRO A 33 -54.45 28.10 -43.47
N VAL A 34 -54.84 28.18 -42.20
CA VAL A 34 -54.67 29.38 -41.37
C VAL A 34 -53.21 29.42 -40.93
N THR A 35 -52.49 30.49 -41.28
CA THR A 35 -51.10 30.72 -40.84
C THR A 35 -51.06 31.08 -39.36
N GLN A 36 -50.65 30.14 -38.50
CA GLN A 36 -50.24 30.41 -37.12
C GLN A 36 -48.76 30.86 -37.11
N PRO A 37 -48.37 31.88 -36.32
CA PRO A 37 -46.98 32.26 -36.18
C PRO A 37 -46.23 31.14 -35.43
N THR A 38 -45.24 30.54 -36.10
CA THR A 38 -44.29 29.60 -35.49
C THR A 38 -43.48 30.32 -34.42
N ALA A 39 -43.68 29.91 -33.16
CA ALA A 39 -42.79 30.29 -32.06
C ALA A 39 -41.41 29.66 -32.30
N THR A 40 -40.37 30.48 -32.30
CA THR A 40 -38.97 30.04 -32.32
C THR A 40 -38.72 29.17 -31.09
N PRO A 41 -38.20 27.93 -31.22
CA PRO A 41 -37.88 27.13 -30.06
C PRO A 41 -36.69 27.78 -29.34
N THR A 42 -36.92 28.25 -28.12
CA THR A 42 -35.85 28.67 -27.21
C THR A 42 -34.92 27.50 -27.00
N ALA A 43 -33.64 27.65 -27.33
CA ALA A 43 -32.63 26.63 -27.10
C ALA A 43 -32.67 26.20 -25.63
N ALA A 44 -32.89 24.90 -25.40
CA ALA A 44 -32.80 24.34 -24.05
C ALA A 44 -31.40 24.65 -23.50
N PRO A 45 -31.27 25.05 -22.22
CA PRO A 45 -29.97 25.27 -21.63
C PRO A 45 -29.16 23.98 -21.76
N THR A 46 -28.02 24.06 -22.43
CA THR A 46 -27.08 22.95 -22.57
C THR A 46 -26.77 22.43 -21.17
N ALA A 47 -27.16 21.19 -20.87
CA ALA A 47 -26.86 20.56 -19.59
C ALA A 47 -25.34 20.64 -19.35
N THR A 48 -24.93 21.25 -18.24
CA THR A 48 -23.52 21.25 -17.84
C THR A 48 -23.05 19.80 -17.79
N PRO A 49 -21.96 19.42 -18.49
CA PRO A 49 -21.49 18.05 -18.48
C PRO A 49 -21.20 17.63 -17.03
N THR A 50 -21.70 16.46 -16.63
CA THR A 50 -21.39 15.88 -15.32
C THR A 50 -19.86 15.79 -15.19
N PRO A 51 -19.26 16.33 -14.11
CA PRO A 51 -17.82 16.29 -13.95
C PRO A 51 -17.33 14.85 -14.01
N ASN A 52 -16.25 14.59 -14.75
CA ASN A 52 -15.67 13.26 -14.80
C ASN A 52 -15.10 12.88 -13.40
N PRO A 53 -14.86 11.59 -13.09
CA PRO A 53 -14.42 11.17 -11.75
C PRO A 53 -13.18 11.91 -11.25
N THR A 54 -12.26 12.28 -12.15
CA THR A 54 -11.08 13.08 -11.83
C THR A 54 -11.43 14.50 -11.37
N GLN A 55 -12.33 15.17 -12.08
CA GLN A 55 -12.79 16.50 -11.71
C GLN A 55 -13.52 16.48 -10.37
N GLN A 56 -14.29 15.42 -10.08
CA GLN A 56 -14.93 15.25 -8.77
C GLN A 56 -13.89 15.05 -7.66
N LEU A 57 -12.89 14.20 -7.88
CA LEU A 57 -11.77 14.02 -6.95
C LEU A 57 -11.06 15.35 -6.66
N GLN A 58 -10.64 16.05 -7.72
CA GLN A 58 -9.92 17.33 -7.61
C GLN A 58 -10.77 18.44 -7.00
N ALA A 59 -12.10 18.40 -7.15
CA ALA A 59 -13.00 19.37 -6.52
C ALA A 59 -13.11 19.14 -5.01
N ASN A 60 -13.16 17.88 -4.56
CA ASN A 60 -13.55 17.51 -3.20
C ASN A 60 -12.38 17.15 -2.28
N ILE A 61 -11.27 16.64 -2.80
CA ILE A 61 -10.07 16.32 -2.02
C ILE A 61 -9.02 17.41 -2.25
N LYS A 62 -8.38 17.82 -1.16
CA LYS A 62 -7.31 18.85 -1.14
C LYS A 62 -6.09 18.41 -0.35
N ASN A 63 -6.29 17.51 0.62
CA ASN A 63 -5.23 16.96 1.46
C ASN A 63 -5.23 15.44 1.37
N VAL A 64 -4.04 14.85 1.27
CA VAL A 64 -3.82 13.40 1.36
C VAL A 64 -2.88 13.14 2.53
N VAL A 65 -3.28 12.24 3.42
CA VAL A 65 -2.45 11.76 4.52
C VAL A 65 -2.23 10.27 4.33
N VAL A 66 -0.98 9.85 4.13
CA VAL A 66 -0.58 8.45 4.00
C VAL A 66 0.06 8.03 5.31
N ILE A 67 -0.52 7.05 6.00
CA ILE A 67 0.01 6.45 7.23
C ILE A 67 0.51 5.06 6.85
N TYR A 68 1.81 4.81 7.03
CA TYR A 68 2.48 3.62 6.50
C TYR A 68 2.97 2.73 7.66
N GLN A 69 2.17 1.74 8.03
CA GLN A 69 2.44 0.76 9.10
C GLN A 69 3.39 -0.36 8.64
N GLU A 70 3.69 -1.29 9.55
CA GLU A 70 4.61 -2.43 9.47
C GLU A 70 3.95 -3.65 10.16
N ASN A 71 4.23 -4.92 9.95
CA ASN A 71 4.60 -5.68 8.75
C ASN A 71 3.62 -6.86 8.81
N TRP A 72 2.46 -6.76 8.15
CA TRP A 72 1.35 -7.69 8.32
C TRP A 72 0.65 -7.99 7.01
N SER A 73 0.49 -9.28 6.70
CA SER A 73 -0.32 -9.71 5.58
C SER A 73 -1.80 -9.40 5.82
N PHE A 74 -2.58 -9.29 4.73
CA PHE A 74 -4.02 -9.04 4.83
C PHE A 74 -4.71 -10.13 5.66
N ASP A 75 -4.51 -11.41 5.33
CA ASP A 75 -5.13 -12.52 6.06
C ASP A 75 -4.72 -12.59 7.53
N ALA A 76 -3.52 -12.12 7.89
CA ALA A 76 -3.04 -12.13 9.27
C ALA A 76 -3.75 -11.13 10.19
N LEU A 77 -4.38 -10.08 9.66
CA LEU A 77 -5.12 -9.08 10.44
C LEU A 77 -6.61 -9.01 10.10
N TYR A 78 -6.95 -9.04 8.81
CA TYR A 78 -8.29 -8.79 8.30
C TYR A 78 -8.87 -10.01 7.58
N GLY A 79 -8.21 -11.16 7.65
CA GLY A 79 -8.70 -12.41 7.07
C GLY A 79 -10.05 -12.89 7.64
N SER A 80 -10.44 -12.43 8.83
CA SER A 80 -11.76 -12.71 9.43
C SER A 80 -12.75 -11.54 9.27
N PHE A 81 -12.36 -10.46 8.60
CA PHE A 81 -13.19 -9.26 8.49
C PHE A 81 -14.46 -9.53 7.64
N PRO A 82 -15.65 -9.15 8.11
CA PRO A 82 -16.90 -9.44 7.38
C PRO A 82 -16.93 -8.88 5.96
N GLY A 83 -17.20 -9.76 4.99
CA GLY A 83 -17.29 -9.40 3.57
C GLY A 83 -15.96 -9.36 2.81
N ALA A 84 -14.83 -9.51 3.50
CA ALA A 84 -13.53 -9.62 2.86
C ALA A 84 -13.32 -10.98 2.17
N ASN A 85 -12.55 -10.96 1.09
CA ASN A 85 -11.85 -12.12 0.55
C ASN A 85 -10.74 -12.54 1.51
N GLY A 86 -11.13 -13.11 2.66
CA GLY A 86 -10.22 -13.52 3.74
C GLY A 86 -10.10 -15.03 3.89
N LEU A 87 -9.73 -15.48 5.09
CA LEU A 87 -9.44 -16.87 5.46
C LEU A 87 -10.59 -17.86 5.18
N ALA A 88 -11.84 -17.39 5.15
CA ALA A 88 -12.99 -18.22 4.76
C ALA A 88 -12.95 -18.68 3.29
N ASN A 89 -12.19 -17.98 2.43
CA ASN A 89 -11.98 -18.30 1.03
C ASN A 89 -10.66 -19.08 0.79
N ALA A 90 -9.83 -19.23 1.82
CA ALA A 90 -8.63 -20.05 1.74
C ALA A 90 -9.00 -21.54 1.57
N ALA A 91 -8.15 -22.29 0.87
CA ALA A 91 -8.34 -23.72 0.72
C ALA A 91 -8.34 -24.42 2.09
N SER A 92 -9.19 -25.43 2.27
CA SER A 92 -9.31 -26.19 3.53
C SER A 92 -8.03 -26.95 3.94
N ALA A 93 -7.12 -27.14 3.00
CA ALA A 93 -5.75 -27.57 3.24
C ALA A 93 -4.83 -26.70 2.39
N ILE A 94 -3.83 -26.09 3.01
CA ILE A 94 -2.81 -25.28 2.36
C ILE A 94 -1.55 -26.14 2.34
N PRO A 95 -1.21 -26.78 1.21
CA PRO A 95 0.02 -27.55 1.13
C PRO A 95 1.19 -26.64 1.49
N GLN A 96 2.07 -27.09 2.39
CA GLN A 96 3.39 -26.53 2.55
C GLN A 96 4.39 -27.63 2.25
N VAL A 97 5.46 -27.30 1.54
CA VAL A 97 6.47 -28.29 1.15
C VAL A 97 7.86 -27.85 1.57
N ASP A 98 8.69 -28.83 1.90
CA ASP A 98 10.09 -28.59 2.18
C ASP A 98 10.86 -28.24 0.90
N LYS A 99 11.66 -27.16 0.92
CA LYS A 99 12.36 -26.64 -0.27
C LYS A 99 13.40 -27.59 -0.85
N VAL A 100 13.92 -28.54 -0.06
CA VAL A 100 14.97 -29.47 -0.49
C VAL A 100 14.38 -30.78 -0.97
N THR A 101 13.51 -31.37 -0.15
CA THR A 101 12.97 -32.72 -0.39
C THR A 101 11.67 -32.72 -1.18
N GLY A 102 10.94 -31.60 -1.20
CA GLY A 102 9.58 -31.51 -1.76
C GLY A 102 8.53 -32.25 -0.92
N ASN A 103 8.90 -32.80 0.24
CA ASN A 103 7.98 -33.51 1.11
C ASN A 103 6.99 -32.54 1.76
N PRO A 104 5.73 -32.96 1.98
CA PRO A 104 4.76 -32.16 2.72
C PRO A 104 5.22 -31.86 4.15
N ILE A 105 5.06 -30.61 4.58
CA ILE A 105 5.14 -30.17 5.96
C ILE A 105 3.71 -30.20 6.50
N THR A 106 3.43 -31.05 7.48
CA THR A 106 2.05 -31.30 7.93
C THR A 106 1.74 -30.80 9.33
N THR A 107 2.77 -30.42 10.10
CA THR A 107 2.58 -29.99 11.50
C THR A 107 3.29 -28.68 11.81
N GLU A 108 2.69 -27.87 12.67
CA GLU A 108 3.22 -26.60 13.13
C GLU A 108 4.50 -26.79 13.97
N PRO A 109 5.62 -26.12 13.61
CA PRO A 109 6.81 -26.06 14.43
C PRO A 109 6.65 -25.05 15.57
N GLN A 110 7.65 -25.00 16.46
CA GLN A 110 7.66 -24.08 17.59
C GLN A 110 7.89 -22.62 17.15
N PRO A 111 6.97 -21.69 17.45
CA PRO A 111 7.21 -20.26 17.29
C PRO A 111 8.40 -19.78 18.13
N LEU A 112 9.14 -18.81 17.60
CA LEU A 112 10.29 -18.21 18.24
C LEU A 112 10.02 -16.75 18.63
N VAL A 113 10.67 -16.28 19.69
CA VAL A 113 10.80 -14.88 20.09
C VAL A 113 12.28 -14.60 20.38
N ASN A 114 12.85 -13.59 19.73
CA ASN A 114 14.29 -13.28 19.82
C ASN A 114 15.19 -14.51 19.57
N GLY A 115 14.83 -15.35 18.58
CA GLY A 115 15.55 -16.56 18.22
C GLY A 115 15.42 -17.74 19.21
N ASN A 116 14.63 -17.60 20.27
CA ASN A 116 14.42 -18.64 21.29
C ASN A 116 12.97 -19.17 21.22
N PRO A 117 12.70 -20.43 21.61
CA PRO A 117 11.34 -20.94 21.71
C PRO A 117 10.43 -20.03 22.55
N ASP A 118 9.32 -19.59 21.98
CA ASP A 118 8.31 -18.81 22.71
C ASP A 118 7.43 -19.75 23.55
N PRO A 119 7.50 -19.69 24.89
CA PRO A 119 6.74 -20.58 25.76
C PRO A 119 5.22 -20.38 25.66
N ASN A 120 4.74 -19.21 25.21
CA ASN A 120 3.31 -18.94 25.05
C ASN A 120 2.67 -19.83 23.98
N PHE A 121 3.47 -20.29 23.01
CA PHE A 121 2.99 -21.06 21.87
C PHE A 121 3.25 -22.58 21.98
N ALA A 122 3.65 -23.09 23.15
CA ALA A 122 3.90 -24.52 23.31
C ALA A 122 2.71 -25.42 22.89
N GLY A 123 1.47 -24.90 22.97
CA GLY A 123 0.26 -25.62 22.59
C GLY A 123 0.00 -25.77 21.09
N ILE A 124 0.69 -25.02 20.21
CA ILE A 124 0.53 -25.13 18.74
C ILE A 124 1.44 -26.21 18.15
N VAL A 125 2.54 -26.57 18.83
CA VAL A 125 3.54 -27.49 18.31
C VAL A 125 2.93 -28.86 18.00
N GLY A 126 3.17 -29.36 16.79
CA GLY A 126 2.66 -30.66 16.33
C GLY A 126 1.19 -30.67 15.91
N LYS A 127 0.47 -29.54 15.99
CA LYS A 127 -0.88 -29.41 15.41
C LYS A 127 -0.81 -29.41 13.89
N PRO A 128 -1.87 -29.83 13.17
CA PRO A 128 -1.92 -29.70 11.72
C PRO A 128 -1.64 -28.26 11.27
N ILE A 129 -0.87 -28.09 10.19
CA ILE A 129 -0.57 -26.75 9.66
C ILE A 129 -1.84 -26.02 9.21
N GLY A 130 -1.84 -24.70 9.38
CA GLY A 130 -2.84 -23.82 8.79
C GLY A 130 -3.17 -22.63 9.68
N PRO A 131 -3.95 -21.66 9.16
CA PRO A 131 -4.29 -20.43 9.87
C PRO A 131 -4.83 -20.68 11.28
N TYR A 132 -4.22 -20.05 12.27
CA TYR A 132 -4.64 -20.17 13.67
C TYR A 132 -4.67 -18.83 14.38
N ALA A 133 -5.68 -18.65 15.23
CA ALA A 133 -5.88 -17.42 16.00
C ALA A 133 -4.83 -17.28 17.11
N ALA A 134 -3.89 -16.35 16.93
CA ALA A 134 -2.78 -16.06 17.85
C ALA A 134 -3.26 -15.62 19.23
N VAL A 135 -4.45 -14.99 19.32
CA VAL A 135 -5.10 -14.55 20.58
C VAL A 135 -5.29 -15.68 21.60
N LYS A 136 -5.27 -16.94 21.17
CA LYS A 136 -5.35 -18.12 22.05
C LYS A 136 -4.05 -18.37 22.83
N PHE A 137 -2.95 -17.77 22.39
CA PHE A 137 -1.60 -17.98 22.93
C PHE A 137 -1.01 -16.68 23.48
N ILE A 138 -1.25 -15.56 22.80
CA ILE A 138 -0.68 -14.25 23.16
C ILE A 138 -1.66 -13.12 22.84
N GLN A 139 -1.73 -12.08 23.68
CA GLN A 139 -2.63 -10.95 23.45
C GLN A 139 -2.06 -9.99 22.39
N PRO A 140 -2.90 -9.28 21.61
CA PRO A 140 -2.44 -8.31 20.59
C PRO A 140 -1.72 -7.09 21.17
N SER A 141 -1.79 -6.89 22.50
CA SER A 141 -0.99 -5.88 23.23
C SER A 141 0.41 -6.35 23.60
N GLN A 142 0.74 -7.61 23.36
CA GLN A 142 2.05 -8.20 23.65
C GLN A 142 2.84 -8.38 22.36
N LEU A 143 4.16 -8.50 22.51
CA LEU A 143 5.08 -8.68 21.38
C LEU A 143 5.10 -10.14 20.93
N THR A 144 4.99 -10.35 19.62
CA THR A 144 5.27 -11.65 18.99
C THR A 144 6.73 -11.71 18.55
N GLY A 145 7.20 -12.87 18.10
CA GLY A 145 8.44 -12.92 17.31
C GLY A 145 8.28 -12.30 15.93
N ASP A 146 9.42 -12.09 15.27
CA ASP A 146 9.49 -11.64 13.89
C ASP A 146 9.73 -12.84 12.94
N ILE A 147 9.38 -12.65 11.66
CA ILE A 147 9.52 -13.65 10.61
C ILE A 147 10.25 -13.00 9.45
N VAL A 148 11.24 -13.67 8.85
CA VAL A 148 11.91 -13.18 7.64
C VAL A 148 10.92 -12.75 6.55
N HIS A 149 11.15 -11.56 6.02
CA HIS A 149 10.37 -10.92 4.95
C HIS A 149 11.31 -10.26 3.93
N ARG A 150 12.17 -11.05 3.30
CA ARG A 150 13.24 -10.59 2.38
C ARG A 150 12.94 -10.89 0.93
N PHE A 151 13.54 -10.13 0.02
CA PHE A 151 13.21 -10.09 -1.40
C PHE A 151 13.17 -11.46 -2.09
N TYR A 152 14.22 -12.28 -1.97
CA TYR A 152 14.27 -13.58 -2.63
C TYR A 152 13.52 -14.67 -1.86
N GLN A 153 13.47 -14.55 -0.53
CA GLN A 153 12.71 -15.46 0.33
C GLN A 153 11.24 -15.35 -0.02
N GLU A 154 10.66 -14.15 -0.10
CA GLU A 154 9.24 -14.00 -0.41
C GLU A 154 8.89 -14.56 -1.79
N GLN A 155 9.70 -14.28 -2.81
CA GLN A 155 9.53 -14.91 -4.14
C GLN A 155 9.48 -16.43 -4.06
N SER A 156 10.36 -17.00 -3.23
CA SER A 156 10.45 -18.44 -3.02
C SER A 156 9.30 -18.99 -2.16
N GLN A 157 8.73 -18.20 -1.25
CA GLN A 157 7.56 -18.53 -0.44
C GLN A 157 6.28 -18.55 -1.29
N ILE A 158 6.14 -17.59 -2.21
CA ILE A 158 5.03 -17.48 -3.18
C ILE A 158 5.06 -18.61 -4.21
N ASP A 159 6.25 -19.08 -4.60
CA ASP A 159 6.49 -20.20 -5.54
C ASP A 159 5.67 -20.10 -6.86
N GLY A 160 5.66 -18.92 -7.47
CA GLY A 160 4.90 -18.68 -8.70
C GLY A 160 3.37 -18.72 -8.50
N GLY A 161 2.90 -18.36 -7.31
CA GLY A 161 1.48 -18.25 -6.96
C GLY A 161 0.88 -19.50 -6.34
N LYS A 162 1.70 -20.51 -6.01
CA LYS A 162 1.22 -21.69 -5.27
C LYS A 162 1.05 -21.44 -3.78
N MET A 163 1.77 -20.44 -3.26
CA MET A 163 1.72 -20.04 -1.84
C MET A 163 2.07 -21.18 -0.87
N ASP A 164 2.98 -22.09 -1.28
CA ASP A 164 3.19 -23.41 -0.66
C ASP A 164 4.58 -23.60 -0.02
N LYS A 165 5.37 -22.52 0.14
CA LYS A 165 6.73 -22.62 0.70
C LYS A 165 7.05 -21.57 1.77
N PHE A 166 6.03 -20.95 2.36
CA PHE A 166 6.20 -20.00 3.46
C PHE A 166 6.94 -20.61 4.65
N MET A 167 6.58 -21.85 5.04
CA MET A 167 7.21 -22.55 6.16
C MET A 167 8.70 -22.82 5.94
N THR A 168 9.10 -23.30 4.76
CA THR A 168 10.48 -23.77 4.54
C THR A 168 11.47 -22.63 4.27
N TRP A 169 11.00 -21.46 3.83
CA TRP A 169 11.81 -20.26 3.60
C TRP A 169 11.71 -19.25 4.76
N SER A 170 11.12 -19.66 5.88
CA SER A 170 11.02 -18.87 7.09
C SER A 170 12.09 -19.24 8.12
N ASP A 171 12.60 -18.26 8.86
CA ASP A 171 13.43 -18.44 10.05
C ASP A 171 12.59 -18.61 11.34
N ASN A 172 11.30 -18.30 11.27
CA ASN A 172 10.33 -18.46 12.34
C ASN A 172 9.03 -19.11 11.80
N PRO A 173 9.11 -20.35 11.29
CA PRO A 173 8.00 -20.97 10.57
C PRO A 173 6.75 -21.16 11.43
N GLY A 174 6.90 -21.25 12.76
CA GLY A 174 5.77 -21.46 13.65
C GLY A 174 4.78 -20.29 13.67
N LEU A 175 5.20 -19.08 13.26
CA LEU A 175 4.33 -17.90 13.21
C LEU A 175 3.72 -17.64 11.82
N VAL A 176 4.11 -18.38 10.78
CA VAL A 176 3.70 -18.13 9.39
C VAL A 176 2.18 -18.09 9.24
N PHE A 177 1.45 -18.99 9.91
CA PHE A 177 -0.01 -19.07 9.88
C PHE A 177 -0.71 -18.38 11.06
N SER A 178 0.04 -17.67 11.91
CA SER A 178 -0.54 -16.92 13.02
C SER A 178 -1.34 -15.73 12.51
N ASN A 179 -2.56 -15.54 13.03
CA ASN A 179 -3.39 -14.37 12.73
C ASN A 179 -4.01 -13.76 13.99
N PHE A 180 -4.22 -12.45 13.96
CA PHE A 180 -5.05 -11.71 14.91
C PHE A 180 -6.29 -11.22 14.18
N ASP A 181 -7.47 -11.40 14.76
CA ASP A 181 -8.67 -10.75 14.24
C ASP A 181 -8.64 -9.26 14.64
N ALA A 182 -8.23 -8.40 13.71
CA ALA A 182 -8.12 -6.96 13.93
C ALA A 182 -9.47 -6.23 13.86
N THR A 183 -10.59 -6.92 13.55
CA THR A 183 -11.90 -6.28 13.34
C THR A 183 -12.35 -5.40 14.51
N GLN A 184 -11.98 -5.77 15.75
CA GLN A 184 -12.33 -5.02 16.96
C GLN A 184 -11.19 -4.13 17.49
N LEU A 185 -10.03 -4.14 16.84
CA LEU A 185 -8.93 -3.24 17.15
C LEU A 185 -9.17 -1.84 16.55
N PRO A 186 -8.45 -0.80 17.00
CA PRO A 186 -8.74 0.57 16.59
C PRO A 186 -8.77 0.81 15.07
N GLU A 187 -7.85 0.22 14.30
CA GLU A 187 -7.88 0.33 12.83
C GLU A 187 -9.04 -0.46 12.21
N GLY A 188 -9.37 -1.64 12.75
CA GLY A 188 -10.52 -2.42 12.30
C GLY A 188 -11.87 -1.73 12.51
N GLN A 189 -12.00 -0.92 13.56
CA GLN A 189 -13.18 -0.09 13.76
C GLN A 189 -13.27 1.03 12.70
N LEU A 190 -12.14 1.62 12.31
CA LEU A 190 -12.09 2.59 11.20
C LEU A 190 -12.41 1.92 9.87
N ALA A 191 -11.89 0.71 9.62
CA ALA A 191 -12.19 -0.10 8.45
C ALA A 191 -13.69 -0.41 8.36
N ALA A 192 -14.34 -0.80 9.46
CA ALA A 192 -15.77 -1.05 9.53
C ALA A 192 -16.63 0.20 9.30
N GLN A 193 -16.11 1.38 9.65
CA GLN A 193 -16.80 2.64 9.41
C GLN A 193 -16.66 3.13 7.96
N TYR A 194 -15.49 2.93 7.35
CA TYR A 194 -15.15 3.47 6.03
C TYR A 194 -14.95 2.36 4.99
N THR A 195 -13.86 2.41 4.21
CA THR A 195 -13.55 1.43 3.18
C THR A 195 -12.32 0.62 3.58
N LEU A 196 -12.47 -0.70 3.65
CA LEU A 196 -11.36 -1.67 3.68
C LEU A 196 -11.17 -2.20 2.26
N SER A 197 -9.95 -2.19 1.73
CA SER A 197 -9.63 -2.83 0.45
C SER A 197 -8.91 -4.15 0.71
N ASP A 198 -9.44 -5.25 0.18
CA ASP A 198 -8.96 -6.61 0.45
C ASP A 198 -8.13 -7.20 -0.70
N ASN A 199 -7.85 -6.41 -1.74
CA ASN A 199 -7.11 -6.84 -2.91
C ASN A 199 -5.92 -5.89 -3.19
N THR A 200 -5.24 -5.49 -2.12
CA THR A 200 -4.07 -4.60 -2.16
C THR A 200 -2.79 -5.39 -1.91
N PHE A 201 -1.78 -5.20 -2.75
CA PHE A 201 -0.50 -5.87 -2.66
C PHE A 201 0.64 -4.86 -2.44
N HIS A 202 1.65 -5.18 -1.63
CA HIS A 202 2.86 -4.36 -1.62
C HIS A 202 3.63 -4.48 -2.95
N SER A 203 4.15 -3.37 -3.46
CA SER A 203 4.67 -3.30 -4.84
C SER A 203 5.97 -4.08 -5.05
N GLY A 204 6.87 -4.10 -4.08
CA GLY A 204 8.12 -4.84 -4.14
C GLY A 204 8.04 -6.12 -3.31
N PHE A 205 8.58 -7.24 -3.79
CA PHE A 205 8.83 -8.39 -2.94
C PHE A 205 9.74 -8.00 -1.77
N GLY A 206 9.59 -8.67 -0.64
CA GLY A 206 10.40 -8.51 0.56
C GLY A 206 10.03 -7.28 1.38
N GLY A 207 11.07 -6.74 2.03
CA GLY A 207 10.90 -6.01 3.26
C GLY A 207 10.73 -4.51 3.13
N SER A 208 10.73 -3.86 4.30
CA SER A 208 10.36 -2.47 4.48
C SER A 208 11.15 -1.51 3.62
N PHE A 209 12.48 -1.64 3.60
CA PHE A 209 13.34 -0.77 2.80
C PHE A 209 12.85 -0.63 1.36
N PHE A 210 12.59 -1.75 0.68
CA PHE A 210 12.30 -1.75 -0.76
C PHE A 210 10.92 -1.17 -1.05
N ASN A 211 9.92 -1.53 -0.25
CA ASN A 211 8.56 -1.01 -0.41
C ASN A 211 8.45 0.49 -0.09
N HIS A 212 9.26 1.02 0.83
CA HIS A 212 9.35 2.47 1.05
C HIS A 212 9.93 3.21 -0.16
N GLN A 213 10.80 2.58 -0.97
CA GLN A 213 11.30 3.18 -2.22
C GLN A 213 10.19 3.21 -3.27
N PHE A 214 9.46 2.10 -3.43
CA PHE A 214 8.32 2.05 -4.34
C PHE A 214 7.22 3.05 -3.97
N LEU A 215 6.99 3.29 -2.69
CA LEU A 215 6.05 4.31 -2.21
C LEU A 215 6.34 5.72 -2.74
N ILE A 216 7.61 6.06 -3.01
CA ILE A 216 8.00 7.43 -3.38
C ILE A 216 8.53 7.57 -4.80
N CYS A 217 8.97 6.50 -5.47
CA CYS A 217 9.57 6.56 -6.80
C CYS A 217 9.04 5.53 -7.81
N ALA A 218 8.24 4.55 -7.38
CA ALA A 218 7.86 3.39 -8.19
C ALA A 218 9.07 2.67 -8.84
N CYS A 219 10.20 2.62 -8.14
CA CYS A 219 11.49 2.22 -8.70
C CYS A 219 12.37 1.45 -7.70
N ALA A 220 13.27 0.63 -8.24
CA ALA A 220 14.30 -0.07 -7.47
C ALA A 220 15.59 0.78 -7.38
N PRO A 221 16.12 1.07 -6.18
CA PRO A 221 17.41 1.75 -6.03
C PRO A 221 18.55 0.94 -6.61
N THR A 222 19.68 1.60 -6.89
CA THR A 222 20.89 0.99 -7.45
C THR A 222 22.11 1.21 -6.55
N PHE A 223 23.02 0.24 -6.57
CA PHE A 223 24.34 0.31 -5.93
C PHE A 223 25.39 -0.31 -6.87
N PRO A 224 25.82 0.42 -7.92
CA PRO A 224 26.65 -0.13 -9.00
C PRO A 224 28.01 -0.71 -8.58
N ASN A 225 28.56 -0.27 -7.44
CA ASN A 225 29.84 -0.73 -6.91
C ASN A 225 29.68 -1.35 -5.51
N ALA A 226 28.59 -2.07 -5.29
CA ALA A 226 28.32 -2.73 -4.02
C ALA A 226 29.46 -3.72 -3.66
N PRO A 227 29.90 -3.78 -2.39
CA PRO A 227 30.87 -4.78 -1.96
C PRO A 227 30.37 -6.20 -2.26
N ALA A 228 31.23 -7.10 -2.73
CA ALA A 228 30.82 -8.47 -3.08
C ALA A 228 30.14 -9.25 -1.93
N SER A 229 30.44 -8.92 -0.68
CA SER A 229 29.81 -9.50 0.51
C SER A 229 28.34 -9.09 0.70
N THR A 230 27.85 -8.09 -0.05
CA THR A 230 26.49 -7.56 0.05
C THR A 230 25.62 -8.00 -1.12
N VAL A 231 26.22 -8.59 -2.15
CA VAL A 231 25.53 -9.03 -3.38
C VAL A 231 24.99 -10.45 -3.20
N ALA A 232 23.71 -10.68 -3.50
CA ALA A 232 23.09 -12.00 -3.43
C ALA A 232 23.77 -13.00 -4.36
N THR A 233 23.87 -14.26 -3.93
CA THR A 233 24.19 -15.37 -4.82
C THR A 233 22.89 -16.08 -5.19
N VAL A 234 22.49 -15.95 -6.45
CA VAL A 234 21.23 -16.51 -6.98
C VAL A 234 21.47 -17.77 -7.79
N ASP A 235 20.41 -18.56 -7.96
CA ASP A 235 20.42 -19.74 -8.82
C ASP A 235 20.47 -19.37 -10.33
N SER A 236 20.46 -20.39 -11.20
CA SER A 236 20.50 -20.16 -12.66
C SER A 236 19.30 -19.42 -13.23
N THR A 237 18.20 -19.30 -12.48
CA THR A 237 17.01 -18.54 -12.89
C THR A 237 17.13 -17.06 -12.55
N GLY A 238 17.99 -16.71 -11.59
CA GLY A 238 18.12 -15.36 -11.05
C GLY A 238 16.96 -14.94 -10.14
N LYS A 239 15.99 -15.83 -9.87
CA LYS A 239 14.77 -15.53 -9.10
C LYS A 239 14.75 -16.13 -7.70
N ALA A 240 15.72 -16.98 -7.37
CA ALA A 240 15.84 -17.59 -6.05
C ALA A 240 17.31 -17.60 -5.59
N LEU A 241 17.50 -17.67 -4.28
CA LEU A 241 18.84 -17.80 -3.69
C LEU A 241 19.46 -19.15 -4.02
N ALA A 242 20.75 -19.15 -4.34
CA ALA A 242 21.51 -20.37 -4.47
C ALA A 242 21.58 -21.09 -3.12
N LEU A 243 21.39 -22.41 -3.16
CA LEU A 243 21.53 -23.29 -2.01
C LEU A 243 22.80 -24.14 -2.16
N ASN A 244 23.48 -24.41 -1.04
CA ASN A 244 24.58 -25.36 -1.00
C ASN A 244 24.05 -26.81 -0.96
N SER A 245 24.97 -27.79 -0.91
CA SER A 245 24.60 -29.21 -0.89
C SER A 245 23.81 -29.67 0.33
N SER A 246 23.79 -28.90 1.42
CA SER A 246 22.94 -29.15 2.60
C SER A 246 21.60 -28.42 2.55
N GLY A 247 21.29 -27.70 1.47
CA GLY A 247 20.08 -26.91 1.33
C GLY A 247 20.09 -25.58 2.09
N ALA A 248 21.26 -25.13 2.57
CA ALA A 248 21.41 -23.83 3.22
C ALA A 248 21.67 -22.72 2.18
N ILE A 249 21.17 -21.52 2.44
CA ILE A 249 21.40 -20.33 1.62
C ILE A 249 22.90 -20.05 1.54
N VAL A 250 23.40 -19.85 0.31
CA VAL A 250 24.81 -19.48 0.09
C VAL A 250 25.05 -18.04 0.54
N GLN A 251 24.30 -17.08 -0.03
CA GLN A 251 24.39 -15.66 0.34
C GLN A 251 23.14 -14.91 -0.14
N ASP A 252 22.38 -14.31 0.77
CA ASP A 252 21.19 -13.52 0.46
C ASP A 252 21.53 -12.06 0.12
N GLY A 253 22.42 -11.44 0.89
CA GLY A 253 22.81 -10.05 0.64
C GLY A 253 21.66 -9.05 0.70
N TYR A 254 21.92 -7.82 0.27
CA TYR A 254 20.91 -6.79 0.09
C TYR A 254 20.96 -6.13 -1.28
N VAL A 255 21.93 -6.51 -2.12
CA VAL A 255 22.05 -6.07 -3.51
C VAL A 255 21.86 -7.27 -4.43
N THR A 256 21.10 -7.12 -5.51
CA THR A 256 20.96 -8.14 -6.55
C THR A 256 22.24 -8.24 -7.38
N PRO A 257 22.49 -9.36 -8.11
CA PRO A 257 23.68 -9.50 -8.95
C PRO A 257 23.84 -8.41 -10.02
N ASP A 258 22.73 -7.82 -10.48
CA ASP A 258 22.69 -6.71 -11.44
C ASP A 258 22.71 -5.32 -10.78
N GLY A 259 22.92 -5.24 -9.47
CA GLY A 259 23.26 -3.99 -8.77
C GLY A 259 22.06 -3.22 -8.22
N HIS A 260 20.90 -3.83 -8.01
CA HIS A 260 19.75 -3.20 -7.37
C HIS A 260 19.68 -3.49 -5.88
N VAL A 261 19.30 -2.51 -5.07
CA VAL A 261 19.18 -2.67 -3.61
C VAL A 261 17.77 -3.12 -3.26
N VAL A 262 17.63 -4.29 -2.65
CA VAL A 262 16.33 -4.97 -2.45
C VAL A 262 16.03 -5.38 -1.01
N ASN A 263 17.01 -5.36 -0.11
CA ASN A 263 16.81 -5.59 1.33
C ASN A 263 17.34 -4.40 2.15
N THR A 264 17.09 -4.44 3.46
CA THR A 264 17.52 -3.41 4.43
C THR A 264 18.97 -3.00 4.23
N SER A 265 19.12 -1.72 3.88
CA SER A 265 20.37 -1.04 3.58
C SER A 265 20.28 0.38 4.13
N TYR A 266 21.39 1.12 4.14
CA TYR A 266 21.42 2.47 4.72
C TYR A 266 22.01 3.47 3.74
N THR A 267 21.41 4.65 3.65
CA THR A 267 21.85 5.75 2.77
C THR A 267 23.17 6.35 3.25
N VAL A 268 23.93 6.96 2.33
CA VAL A 268 25.09 7.80 2.65
C VAL A 268 24.74 9.08 3.43
N ASN A 269 23.47 9.49 3.48
CA ASN A 269 23.04 10.71 4.16
C ASN A 269 22.52 10.44 5.58
N ALA A 270 22.69 11.38 6.49
CA ALA A 270 22.14 11.26 7.83
C ALA A 270 20.58 11.28 7.85
N PRO A 271 19.92 10.66 8.83
CA PRO A 271 20.49 9.75 9.81
C PRO A 271 20.69 8.35 9.20
N HIS A 272 21.79 7.70 9.56
CA HIS A 272 22.03 6.26 9.37
C HIS A 272 22.84 5.74 10.58
N PRO A 273 22.86 4.42 10.85
CA PRO A 273 23.64 3.90 11.97
C PRO A 273 25.14 4.17 11.78
N ALA A 274 25.80 4.66 12.83
CA ALA A 274 27.24 4.95 12.80
C ALA A 274 28.12 3.68 12.68
N SER A 275 27.56 2.52 12.98
CA SER A 275 28.24 1.21 12.87
C SER A 275 28.36 0.71 11.43
N VAL A 276 27.63 1.29 10.47
CA VAL A 276 27.65 0.84 9.08
C VAL A 276 28.90 1.40 8.39
N PRO A 277 29.79 0.53 7.85
CA PRO A 277 30.97 1.01 7.14
C PRO A 277 30.59 1.88 5.94
N PRO A 278 31.34 2.97 5.64
CA PRO A 278 31.02 3.84 4.51
C PRO A 278 30.90 3.12 3.16
N ALA A 279 31.69 2.06 2.95
CA ALA A 279 31.64 1.24 1.72
C ALA A 279 30.32 0.47 1.55
N ASN A 280 29.52 0.34 2.61
CA ASN A 280 28.23 -0.37 2.62
C ASN A 280 27.04 0.61 2.58
N LEU A 281 27.30 1.92 2.53
CA LEU A 281 26.24 2.92 2.43
C LEU A 281 25.80 3.06 0.97
N VAL A 282 24.49 2.99 0.74
CA VAL A 282 23.86 3.12 -0.57
C VAL A 282 24.08 4.55 -1.07
N PRO A 283 24.67 4.73 -2.26
CA PRO A 283 24.92 6.04 -2.82
C PRO A 283 23.60 6.78 -3.11
N ASN A 284 23.70 8.10 -3.28
CA ASN A 284 22.55 8.91 -3.66
C ASN A 284 21.90 8.40 -4.95
N GLN A 285 20.60 8.15 -4.87
CA GLN A 285 19.74 7.86 -6.00
C GLN A 285 19.38 9.17 -6.72
N THR A 286 19.11 9.07 -8.02
CA THR A 286 18.85 10.23 -8.89
C THR A 286 17.55 10.14 -9.69
N ASN A 287 16.84 9.02 -9.59
CA ASN A 287 15.50 8.89 -10.15
C ASN A 287 14.57 9.91 -9.50
N PRO A 288 13.59 10.48 -10.24
CA PRO A 288 12.63 11.41 -9.67
C PRO A 288 11.76 10.70 -8.62
N THR A 289 11.42 11.43 -7.57
CA THR A 289 10.47 11.02 -6.53
C THR A 289 9.17 11.80 -6.67
N ILE A 290 8.10 11.34 -6.00
CA ILE A 290 6.85 12.08 -5.89
C ILE A 290 7.06 13.43 -5.21
N GLY A 291 8.01 13.51 -4.27
CA GLY A 291 8.41 14.76 -3.64
C GLY A 291 8.96 15.79 -4.65
N ASP A 292 9.75 15.34 -5.62
CA ASP A 292 10.24 16.20 -6.70
C ASP A 292 9.08 16.71 -7.58
N ARG A 293 8.10 15.86 -7.89
CA ARG A 293 6.91 16.23 -8.67
C ARG A 293 6.06 17.26 -7.93
N LEU A 294 5.82 17.04 -6.63
CA LEU A 294 5.06 17.94 -5.78
C LEU A 294 5.74 19.29 -5.65
N SER A 295 7.05 19.31 -5.38
CA SER A 295 7.84 20.54 -5.29
C SER A 295 7.85 21.31 -6.61
N ALA A 296 8.04 20.63 -7.75
CA ALA A 296 8.00 21.25 -9.07
C ALA A 296 6.62 21.88 -9.39
N ALA A 297 5.54 21.29 -8.88
CA ALA A 297 4.18 21.80 -9.01
C ALA A 297 3.78 22.82 -7.92
N SER A 298 4.69 23.19 -7.02
CA SER A 298 4.41 24.05 -5.85
C SER A 298 3.29 23.51 -4.95
N VAL A 299 3.13 22.19 -4.89
CA VAL A 299 2.22 21.51 -3.97
C VAL A 299 2.95 21.28 -2.65
N SER A 300 2.40 21.75 -1.54
CA SER A 300 3.03 21.58 -0.24
C SER A 300 3.02 20.11 0.19
N TRP A 301 4.16 19.60 0.62
CA TRP A 301 4.27 18.22 1.08
C TRP A 301 5.35 18.05 2.13
N LYS A 302 5.19 17.04 2.99
CA LYS A 302 6.18 16.65 3.99
C LYS A 302 6.15 15.13 4.22
N TRP A 303 7.32 14.59 4.54
CA TRP A 303 7.51 13.28 5.14
C TRP A 303 7.75 13.48 6.64
N TYR A 304 6.88 12.91 7.46
CA TYR A 304 6.92 12.98 8.90
C TYR A 304 7.32 11.62 9.46
N SER A 305 8.48 11.53 10.11
CA SER A 305 8.93 10.31 10.76
C SER A 305 9.06 10.53 12.26
N GLY A 306 8.49 9.61 13.05
CA GLY A 306 8.68 9.63 14.50
C GLY A 306 10.16 9.50 14.86
N GLY A 307 10.66 10.37 15.74
CA GLY A 307 12.05 10.36 16.22
C GLY A 307 13.09 10.94 15.24
N TRP A 308 12.67 11.48 14.10
CA TRP A 308 13.56 12.05 13.07
C TRP A 308 14.51 13.10 13.63
N THR A 309 14.01 14.04 14.42
CA THR A 309 14.84 15.15 14.93
C THR A 309 15.97 14.65 15.82
N ALA A 310 15.65 13.70 16.72
CA ALA A 310 16.63 13.10 17.63
C ALA A 310 17.66 12.26 16.87
N ALA A 311 17.21 11.47 15.89
CA ALA A 311 18.09 10.69 15.02
C ALA A 311 19.05 11.56 14.20
N LEU A 312 18.56 12.67 13.62
CA LEU A 312 19.38 13.61 12.86
C LEU A 312 20.42 14.31 13.74
N ALA A 313 20.12 14.53 15.02
CA ALA A 313 21.04 15.07 16.02
C ALA A 313 22.06 14.04 16.56
N GLY A 314 22.08 12.80 16.03
CA GLY A 314 22.97 11.74 16.46
C GLY A 314 22.54 11.01 17.74
N ASN A 315 21.30 11.23 18.20
CA ASN A 315 20.72 10.59 19.38
C ASN A 315 19.41 9.86 19.02
N PRO A 316 19.46 8.88 18.10
CA PRO A 316 18.28 8.15 17.67
C PRO A 316 17.64 7.39 18.83
N ASP A 317 16.31 7.32 18.83
CA ASP A 317 15.59 6.36 19.66
C ASP A 317 16.04 4.92 19.32
N PRO A 318 16.14 3.99 20.30
CA PRO A 318 16.52 2.60 20.04
C PRO A 318 15.66 1.90 18.96
N ASN A 319 14.40 2.31 18.82
CA ASN A 319 13.44 1.76 17.86
C ASN A 319 13.30 2.64 16.60
N PHE A 320 14.19 3.63 16.40
CA PHE A 320 14.19 4.42 15.17
C PHE A 320 14.64 3.58 13.96
N GLN A 321 13.78 3.50 12.94
CA GLN A 321 14.06 2.72 11.74
C GLN A 321 14.66 3.59 10.64
N PHE A 322 15.99 3.62 10.56
CA PHE A 322 16.74 4.43 9.58
C PHE A 322 16.42 4.07 8.12
N HIS A 323 16.15 2.80 7.85
CA HIS A 323 15.89 2.33 6.48
C HIS A 323 14.46 2.60 5.99
N HIS A 324 13.58 3.10 6.86
CA HIS A 324 12.21 3.51 6.51
C HIS A 324 12.13 4.97 6.04
N GLN A 325 13.27 5.62 5.79
CA GLN A 325 13.35 7.05 5.46
C GLN A 325 13.70 7.23 3.96
N PRO A 326 12.79 6.91 3.02
CA PRO A 326 13.16 6.67 1.63
C PRO A 326 13.69 7.91 0.93
N PHE A 327 13.16 9.09 1.22
CA PHE A 327 13.62 10.35 0.63
C PHE A 327 15.10 10.64 0.97
N ALA A 328 15.59 10.20 2.13
CA ALA A 328 16.99 10.40 2.52
C ALA A 328 18.00 9.62 1.63
N TYR A 329 17.54 8.76 0.73
CA TYR A 329 18.37 8.05 -0.26
C TYR A 329 18.61 8.86 -1.54
N TYR A 330 17.93 9.99 -1.74
CA TYR A 330 17.94 10.71 -3.02
C TYR A 330 18.75 12.00 -2.95
N ALA A 331 19.46 12.32 -4.04
CA ALA A 331 20.37 13.45 -4.12
C ALA A 331 19.69 14.80 -3.78
N ASN A 332 18.43 14.98 -4.15
CA ASN A 332 17.68 16.21 -3.86
C ASN A 332 17.41 16.43 -2.37
N PHE A 333 17.48 15.38 -1.56
CA PHE A 333 17.29 15.41 -0.10
C PHE A 333 18.56 14.98 0.66
N ALA A 334 19.72 15.09 0.00
CA ALA A 334 21.01 14.83 0.61
C ALA A 334 21.31 15.82 1.75
N ASP A 335 22.32 15.50 2.57
CA ASP A 335 22.73 16.36 3.69
C ASP A 335 23.05 17.79 3.23
N GLY A 336 22.57 18.78 4.00
CA GLY A 336 22.76 20.20 3.72
C GLY A 336 21.84 20.79 2.63
N THR A 337 21.01 19.98 1.97
CA THR A 337 20.05 20.50 0.98
C THR A 337 18.88 21.24 1.66
N PRO A 338 18.39 22.35 1.08
CA PRO A 338 17.18 23.01 1.58
C PRO A 338 15.94 22.12 1.56
N ALA A 339 15.83 21.25 0.55
CA ALA A 339 14.70 20.35 0.40
C ALA A 339 14.62 19.32 1.54
N LYS A 340 15.76 18.76 1.98
CA LYS A 340 15.79 17.90 3.17
C LYS A 340 15.23 18.61 4.39
N ALA A 341 15.73 19.81 4.68
CA ALA A 341 15.35 20.58 5.85
C ALA A 341 13.88 21.06 5.81
N ALA A 342 13.32 21.28 4.61
CA ALA A 342 11.94 21.72 4.45
C ALA A 342 10.91 20.58 4.52
N HIS A 343 11.27 19.40 3.99
CA HIS A 343 10.30 18.33 3.72
C HIS A 343 10.45 17.11 4.64
N LEU A 344 11.64 16.80 5.17
CA LEU A 344 11.85 15.65 6.06
C LEU A 344 11.80 16.12 7.51
N GLN A 345 10.71 15.79 8.19
CA GLN A 345 10.33 16.35 9.48
C GLN A 345 10.06 15.25 10.50
N ASP A 346 10.08 15.64 11.77
CA ASP A 346 9.62 14.78 12.85
C ASP A 346 8.10 14.70 12.88
N GLU A 347 7.55 13.55 13.26
CA GLU A 347 6.11 13.35 13.41
C GLU A 347 5.45 14.36 14.35
N THR A 348 6.15 14.82 15.38
CA THR A 348 5.65 15.90 16.25
C THR A 348 5.29 17.18 15.49
N ASN A 349 5.97 17.45 14.36
CA ASN A 349 5.65 18.60 13.50
C ASN A 349 4.36 18.39 12.70
N PHE A 350 3.91 17.15 12.45
CA PHE A 350 2.62 16.90 11.81
C PHE A 350 1.46 17.44 12.66
N LEU A 351 1.47 17.11 13.95
CA LEU A 351 0.45 17.59 14.89
C LEU A 351 0.50 19.11 15.04
N ALA A 352 1.70 19.69 15.10
CA ALA A 352 1.88 21.13 15.12
C ALA A 352 1.33 21.81 13.85
N ASP A 353 1.63 21.27 12.67
CA ASP A 353 1.13 21.78 11.39
C ASP A 353 -0.39 21.67 11.31
N LEU A 354 -0.98 20.56 11.78
CA LEU A 354 -2.43 20.38 11.85
C LEU A 354 -3.09 21.42 12.74
N HIS A 355 -2.58 21.62 13.96
CA HIS A 355 -3.12 22.58 14.94
C HIS A 355 -2.96 24.04 14.48
N ASN A 356 -1.87 24.36 13.79
CA ASN A 356 -1.57 25.72 13.34
C ASN A 356 -2.18 26.07 11.97
N ASN A 357 -3.09 25.24 11.45
CA ASN A 357 -3.66 25.40 10.11
C ASN A 357 -2.58 25.50 9.01
N ALA A 358 -1.56 24.64 9.09
CA ALA A 358 -0.46 24.53 8.14
C ALA A 358 -0.29 23.10 7.58
N LEU A 359 -1.34 22.27 7.62
CA LEU A 359 -1.30 20.91 7.08
C LEU A 359 -0.92 20.94 5.58
N PRO A 360 0.15 20.22 5.17
CA PRO A 360 0.50 20.11 3.76
C PRO A 360 -0.61 19.49 2.91
N ALA A 361 -0.57 19.75 1.62
CA ALA A 361 -1.45 19.07 0.67
C ALA A 361 -1.17 17.56 0.63
N VAL A 362 0.09 17.14 0.75
CA VAL A 362 0.47 15.73 0.87
C VAL A 362 1.34 15.48 2.10
N SER A 363 0.87 14.64 3.01
CA SER A 363 1.58 14.26 4.22
C SER A 363 1.80 12.76 4.23
N PHE A 364 3.06 12.33 4.31
CA PHE A 364 3.40 10.93 4.62
C PHE A 364 3.79 10.85 6.08
N ILE A 365 3.28 9.85 6.80
CA ILE A 365 3.55 9.62 8.21
C ILE A 365 4.12 8.21 8.36
N LYS A 366 5.32 8.13 8.92
CA LYS A 366 5.93 6.89 9.37
C LYS A 366 6.09 6.91 10.88
N PRO A 367 5.24 6.18 11.63
CA PRO A 367 5.36 6.13 13.07
C PRO A 367 6.72 5.59 13.53
N ILE A 368 7.16 6.04 14.70
CA ILE A 368 8.32 5.47 15.39
C ILE A 368 8.10 3.99 15.69
N GLY A 369 9.17 3.21 15.91
CA GLY A 369 9.10 1.76 15.99
C GLY A 369 8.07 1.20 16.97
N GLU A 370 7.91 1.79 18.16
CA GLU A 370 6.89 1.34 19.14
C GLU A 370 5.43 1.48 18.65
N ASN A 371 5.19 2.35 17.65
CA ASN A 371 3.87 2.70 17.14
C ASN A 371 3.62 2.19 15.70
N ASN A 372 4.56 1.45 15.10
CA ASN A 372 4.48 1.05 13.69
C ASN A 372 3.87 -0.33 13.44
N GLU A 373 3.63 -1.13 14.50
CA GLU A 373 3.08 -2.50 14.48
C GLU A 373 4.01 -3.63 14.03
N HIS A 374 5.29 -3.34 13.76
CA HIS A 374 6.25 -4.37 13.39
C HIS A 374 6.38 -5.46 14.47
N PRO A 375 6.19 -6.75 14.12
CA PRO A 375 6.42 -7.88 15.02
C PRO A 375 7.83 -7.87 15.66
N GLY A 376 8.01 -8.49 16.82
CA GLY A 376 9.31 -8.49 17.52
C GLY A 376 9.52 -7.30 18.46
N TYR A 377 9.13 -6.09 18.08
CA TYR A 377 9.37 -4.89 18.90
C TYR A 377 8.18 -3.93 19.07
N ALA A 378 7.10 -4.09 18.29
CA ALA A 378 5.88 -3.31 18.44
C ALA A 378 4.66 -4.21 18.71
N SER A 379 3.62 -3.64 19.30
CA SER A 379 2.33 -4.33 19.51
C SER A 379 1.26 -3.73 18.60
N LEU A 380 0.29 -4.57 18.20
CA LEU A 380 -0.85 -4.14 17.40
C LEU A 380 -1.68 -3.07 18.12
N VAL A 381 -1.93 -3.25 19.41
CA VAL A 381 -2.80 -2.33 20.16
C VAL A 381 -2.21 -0.92 20.25
N VAL A 382 -0.90 -0.80 20.53
CA VAL A 382 -0.24 0.51 20.64
C VAL A 382 -0.19 1.21 19.29
N GLY A 383 0.23 0.51 18.23
CA GLY A 383 0.31 1.10 16.89
C GLY A 383 -1.05 1.53 16.34
N GLN A 384 -2.06 0.67 16.41
CA GLN A 384 -3.40 1.02 15.93
C GLN A 384 -4.03 2.14 16.74
N GLN A 385 -3.77 2.23 18.05
CA GLN A 385 -4.26 3.34 18.87
C GLN A 385 -3.60 4.66 18.49
N HIS A 386 -2.30 4.64 18.16
CA HIS A 386 -1.59 5.81 17.65
C HIS A 386 -2.19 6.29 16.32
N VAL A 387 -2.39 5.37 15.36
CA VAL A 387 -3.04 5.68 14.07
C VAL A 387 -4.45 6.23 14.25
N ALA A 388 -5.26 5.58 15.10
CA ALA A 388 -6.61 6.07 15.40
C ALA A 388 -6.62 7.47 16.02
N SER A 389 -5.61 7.80 16.82
CA SER A 389 -5.45 9.14 17.41
C SER A 389 -5.09 10.19 16.35
N LEU A 390 -4.23 9.86 15.38
CA LEU A 390 -3.93 10.72 14.22
C LEU A 390 -5.19 10.96 13.38
N VAL A 391 -5.94 9.90 13.08
CA VAL A 391 -7.21 9.99 12.33
C VAL A 391 -8.22 10.89 13.07
N GLN A 392 -8.37 10.70 14.39
CA GLN A 392 -9.26 11.51 15.20
C GLN A 392 -8.85 12.99 15.20
N ALA A 393 -7.56 13.28 15.29
CA ALA A 393 -7.05 14.65 15.22
C ALA A 393 -7.37 15.31 13.87
N ILE A 394 -7.19 14.58 12.77
CA ILE A 394 -7.54 15.06 11.42
C ILE A 394 -9.04 15.29 11.30
N GLN A 395 -9.87 14.35 11.78
CA GLN A 395 -11.34 14.47 11.77
C GLN A 395 -11.85 15.67 12.57
N ALA A 396 -11.18 16.02 13.68
CA ALA A 396 -11.49 17.19 14.49
C ALA A 396 -11.00 18.52 13.87
N SER A 397 -10.13 18.46 12.86
CA SER A 397 -9.53 19.63 12.21
C SER A 397 -10.45 20.27 11.15
N PRO A 398 -10.21 21.54 10.76
CA PRO A 398 -10.93 22.15 9.63
C PRO A 398 -10.61 21.51 8.27
N TYR A 399 -9.56 20.69 8.17
CA TYR A 399 -9.16 20.00 6.94
C TYR A 399 -10.05 18.81 6.61
N TRP A 400 -10.66 18.16 7.61
CA TRP A 400 -11.37 16.89 7.47
C TRP A 400 -12.27 16.80 6.23
N LYS A 401 -13.07 17.84 6.00
CA LYS A 401 -14.03 17.92 4.87
C LYS A 401 -13.42 17.70 3.48
N ASN A 402 -12.11 17.85 3.34
CA ASN A 402 -11.36 17.74 2.09
C ASN A 402 -10.14 16.81 2.19
N THR A 403 -10.07 15.96 3.22
CA THR A 403 -8.95 15.03 3.42
C THR A 403 -9.31 13.61 3.00
N ALA A 404 -8.38 12.94 2.33
CA ALA A 404 -8.32 11.48 2.24
C ALA A 404 -7.16 10.98 3.10
N ILE A 405 -7.43 10.06 4.03
CA ILE A 405 -6.43 9.36 4.81
C ILE A 405 -6.34 7.95 4.26
N ILE A 406 -5.11 7.51 3.98
CA ILE A 406 -4.78 6.17 3.48
C ILE A 406 -3.93 5.51 4.55
N ILE A 407 -4.42 4.44 5.16
CA ILE A 407 -3.65 3.59 6.07
C ILE A 407 -3.31 2.33 5.29
N THR A 408 -2.04 2.00 5.19
CA THR A 408 -1.59 0.74 4.59
C THR A 408 -0.33 0.27 5.28
N TYR A 409 0.03 -0.97 5.01
CA TYR A 409 1.26 -1.57 5.48
C TYR A 409 2.27 -1.56 4.35
N ASP A 410 3.54 -1.49 4.71
CA ASP A 410 4.64 -1.51 3.76
C ASP A 410 4.83 -2.88 3.11
N GLU A 411 4.65 -3.94 3.87
CA GLU A 411 4.81 -5.33 3.46
C GLU A 411 4.13 -6.32 4.46
N HIS A 412 4.19 -7.62 4.14
CA HIS A 412 3.43 -8.70 4.77
C HIS A 412 4.01 -9.30 6.08
N GLY A 413 5.26 -9.02 6.44
CA GLY A 413 5.93 -9.51 7.65
C GLY A 413 6.18 -11.01 7.69
N GLY A 414 6.28 -11.66 6.52
CA GLY A 414 6.56 -13.10 6.42
C GLY A 414 5.36 -13.99 6.75
N ARG A 415 4.22 -13.39 7.13
CA ARG A 415 2.98 -14.13 7.40
C ARG A 415 2.27 -14.49 6.11
N TRP A 416 1.70 -15.67 6.11
CA TRP A 416 1.02 -16.21 4.94
C TRP A 416 -0.22 -15.40 4.57
N ASP A 417 -0.49 -15.32 3.27
CA ASP A 417 -1.76 -14.86 2.69
C ASP A 417 -2.16 -15.84 1.59
N HIS A 418 -3.45 -16.13 1.48
CA HIS A 418 -3.94 -17.15 0.55
C HIS A 418 -3.99 -16.69 -0.91
N VAL A 419 -3.99 -15.39 -1.17
CA VAL A 419 -4.15 -14.86 -2.52
C VAL A 419 -2.78 -14.71 -3.16
N ALA A 420 -2.58 -15.45 -4.25
CA ALA A 420 -1.42 -15.29 -5.10
C ALA A 420 -1.37 -13.86 -5.69
N PRO A 421 -0.23 -13.15 -5.58
CA PRO A 421 -0.11 -11.84 -6.19
C PRO A 421 -0.11 -11.92 -7.72
N PRO A 422 -0.63 -10.87 -8.40
CA PRO A 422 -0.50 -10.75 -9.84
C PRO A 422 0.97 -10.62 -10.23
N VAL A 423 1.32 -11.03 -11.46
CA VAL A 423 2.70 -10.88 -11.97
C VAL A 423 2.77 -9.60 -12.81
N ILE A 424 3.53 -8.61 -12.36
CA ILE A 424 3.70 -7.34 -13.08
C ILE A 424 5.10 -7.25 -13.70
N ASP A 425 6.13 -7.34 -12.87
CA ASP A 425 7.53 -7.22 -13.30
C ASP A 425 8.44 -8.09 -12.42
N GLN A 426 9.76 -7.89 -12.51
CA GLN A 426 10.72 -8.66 -11.70
C GLN A 426 10.76 -8.23 -10.22
N TRP A 427 10.16 -7.09 -9.88
CA TRP A 427 10.18 -6.53 -8.54
C TRP A 427 8.99 -6.96 -7.72
N GLY A 428 7.88 -7.35 -8.34
CA GLY A 428 6.67 -7.74 -7.63
C GLY A 428 5.42 -7.66 -8.50
N PRO A 429 4.25 -7.44 -7.87
CA PRO A 429 4.02 -7.26 -6.43
C PRO A 429 4.24 -8.54 -5.61
N GLY A 430 4.44 -8.37 -4.30
CA GLY A 430 4.41 -9.46 -3.32
C GLY A 430 3.04 -9.66 -2.69
N SER A 431 2.96 -10.28 -1.52
CA SER A 431 1.74 -10.68 -0.81
C SER A 431 0.75 -9.53 -0.51
N ARG A 432 -0.52 -9.87 -0.24
CA ARG A 432 -1.51 -8.85 0.11
C ARG A 432 -1.21 -8.18 1.45
N VAL A 433 -1.47 -6.88 1.52
CA VAL A 433 -1.38 -6.05 2.72
C VAL A 433 -2.71 -5.34 2.98
N PRO A 434 -3.03 -4.99 4.25
CA PRO A 434 -4.21 -4.19 4.55
C PRO A 434 -4.16 -2.79 3.94
N LEU A 435 -5.29 -2.31 3.44
CA LEU A 435 -5.49 -0.93 2.97
C LEU A 435 -6.83 -0.40 3.48
N ILE A 436 -6.81 0.70 4.22
CA ILE A 436 -8.01 1.38 4.72
C ILE A 436 -8.01 2.80 4.16
N VAL A 437 -9.13 3.20 3.55
CA VAL A 437 -9.33 4.58 3.07
C VAL A 437 -10.42 5.26 3.88
N ILE A 438 -10.05 6.39 4.49
CA ILE A 438 -10.90 7.18 5.39
C ILE A 438 -11.05 8.59 4.83
N SER A 439 -12.29 9.00 4.56
CA SER A 439 -12.61 10.32 4.04
C SER A 439 -14.10 10.60 4.21
N PRO A 440 -14.55 11.86 4.31
CA PRO A 440 -15.97 12.21 4.13
C PRO A 440 -16.57 11.69 2.82
N TRP A 441 -15.70 11.41 1.84
CA TRP A 441 -16.05 10.99 0.48
C TRP A 441 -15.75 9.52 0.21
N ALA A 442 -15.15 8.80 1.16
CA ALA A 442 -14.94 7.36 1.04
C ALA A 442 -16.27 6.64 1.24
N LYS A 443 -16.51 5.54 0.55
CA LYS A 443 -17.67 4.69 0.81
C LYS A 443 -17.61 4.17 2.25
N HIS A 444 -18.77 4.08 2.90
CA HIS A 444 -18.86 3.68 4.31
C HIS A 444 -19.33 2.23 4.46
N GLY A 445 -18.76 1.51 5.43
CA GLY A 445 -19.04 0.09 5.63
C GLY A 445 -18.81 -0.74 4.36
N PHE A 446 -17.79 -0.37 3.58
CA PHE A 446 -17.56 -0.91 2.25
C PHE A 446 -16.29 -1.75 2.22
N VAL A 447 -16.37 -2.93 1.60
CA VAL A 447 -15.20 -3.73 1.26
C VAL A 447 -14.95 -3.59 -0.24
N ASP A 448 -13.80 -3.02 -0.60
CA ASP A 448 -13.38 -2.86 -1.98
C ASP A 448 -12.50 -4.03 -2.44
N HIS A 449 -12.91 -4.66 -3.53
CA HIS A 449 -12.20 -5.79 -4.15
C HIS A 449 -11.33 -5.39 -5.34
N THR A 450 -11.25 -4.09 -5.63
CA THR A 450 -10.42 -3.55 -6.72
C THR A 450 -8.95 -3.83 -6.42
N GLN A 451 -8.21 -4.29 -7.43
CA GLN A 451 -6.78 -4.53 -7.29
C GLN A 451 -6.03 -3.21 -7.13
N TYR A 452 -5.26 -3.09 -6.04
CA TYR A 452 -4.36 -1.99 -5.77
C TYR A 452 -2.96 -2.51 -5.46
N GLU A 453 -1.99 -1.60 -5.49
CA GLU A 453 -0.67 -1.84 -4.91
C GLU A 453 -0.10 -0.57 -4.26
N THR A 454 1.08 -0.63 -3.63
CA THR A 454 1.71 0.56 -3.00
C THR A 454 1.73 1.77 -3.95
N VAL A 455 2.06 1.57 -5.23
CA VAL A 455 2.10 2.68 -6.21
C VAL A 455 0.72 3.21 -6.63
N SER A 456 -0.39 2.58 -6.22
CA SER A 456 -1.73 3.20 -6.34
C SER A 456 -1.83 4.51 -5.55
N ILE A 457 -1.04 4.65 -4.48
CA ILE A 457 -0.92 5.90 -3.72
C ILE A 457 -0.31 7.00 -4.59
N LEU A 458 0.73 6.67 -5.36
CA LEU A 458 1.37 7.59 -6.31
C LEU A 458 0.39 8.01 -7.39
N ALA A 459 -0.25 7.04 -8.04
CA ALA A 459 -1.25 7.30 -9.09
C ALA A 459 -2.39 8.21 -8.57
N PHE A 460 -2.83 8.02 -7.33
CA PHE A 460 -3.83 8.87 -6.69
C PHE A 460 -3.33 10.32 -6.51
N ILE A 461 -2.15 10.52 -5.94
CA ILE A 461 -1.54 11.84 -5.72
C ILE A 461 -1.30 12.55 -7.07
N GLU A 462 -0.77 11.84 -8.05
CA GLU A 462 -0.53 12.34 -9.40
C GLU A 462 -1.82 12.80 -10.06
N LYS A 463 -2.88 12.01 -9.93
CA LYS A 463 -4.19 12.36 -10.47
C LYS A 463 -4.81 13.56 -9.77
N LEU A 464 -4.67 13.63 -8.45
CA LEU A 464 -5.20 14.71 -7.63
C LEU A 464 -4.55 16.06 -7.96
N TYR A 465 -3.23 16.10 -8.15
CA TYR A 465 -2.50 17.34 -8.40
C TYR A 465 -2.05 17.55 -9.86
N ASN A 466 -2.52 16.69 -10.77
CA ASN A 466 -2.15 16.73 -12.19
C ASN A 466 -0.64 16.67 -12.42
N LEU A 467 0.02 15.72 -11.74
CA LEU A 467 1.46 15.48 -11.84
C LEU A 467 1.75 14.41 -12.90
N PRO A 468 2.92 14.46 -13.55
CA PRO A 468 3.36 13.35 -14.40
C PRO A 468 3.81 12.17 -13.55
N ALA A 469 3.47 10.96 -13.99
CA ALA A 469 3.94 9.71 -13.39
C ALA A 469 5.48 9.64 -13.30
N LEU A 470 5.96 8.86 -12.34
CA LEU A 470 7.39 8.59 -12.13
C LEU A 470 7.88 7.48 -13.06
N GLY A 471 7.02 6.49 -13.35
CA GLY A 471 7.33 5.38 -14.23
C GLY A 471 6.14 4.87 -15.03
N THR A 472 6.25 3.63 -15.52
CA THR A 472 5.15 2.95 -16.22
C THR A 472 4.21 2.23 -15.26
N ARG A 473 4.68 1.91 -14.05
CA ARG A 473 3.95 1.08 -13.08
C ARG A 473 2.86 1.88 -12.36
N ASP A 474 3.23 3.02 -11.78
CA ASP A 474 2.31 4.02 -11.25
C ASP A 474 1.37 4.60 -12.33
N ALA A 475 1.87 4.86 -13.55
CA ALA A 475 1.03 5.31 -14.65
C ALA A 475 -0.10 4.31 -15.03
N ALA A 476 0.10 3.02 -14.77
CA ALA A 476 -0.87 1.97 -15.03
C ALA A 476 -1.70 1.58 -13.78
N ALA A 477 -1.30 2.04 -12.59
CA ALA A 477 -1.94 1.67 -11.34
C ALA A 477 -3.31 2.34 -11.19
N ASN A 478 -4.20 1.67 -10.46
CA ASN A 478 -5.52 2.23 -10.16
C ASN A 478 -5.40 3.32 -9.07
N PRO A 479 -5.86 4.57 -9.32
CA PRO A 479 -5.78 5.68 -8.37
C PRO A 479 -6.97 5.68 -7.38
N PHE A 480 -7.26 4.54 -6.76
CA PHE A 480 -8.39 4.34 -5.83
C PHE A 480 -9.76 4.73 -6.43
N SER A 481 -10.01 4.39 -7.69
CA SER A 481 -11.21 4.85 -8.40
C SER A 481 -12.53 4.34 -7.81
N ASN A 482 -12.52 3.24 -7.05
CA ASN A 482 -13.73 2.61 -6.51
C ASN A 482 -13.98 2.93 -5.02
N VAL A 483 -13.04 3.54 -4.31
CA VAL A 483 -13.19 3.79 -2.86
C VAL A 483 -14.02 5.04 -2.55
N PHE A 484 -14.13 5.98 -3.50
CA PHE A 484 -14.82 7.24 -3.30
C PHE A 484 -16.23 7.27 -3.91
N ASP A 485 -17.17 7.90 -3.20
CA ASP A 485 -18.47 8.33 -3.71
C ASP A 485 -18.64 9.82 -3.41
N PHE A 486 -18.45 10.67 -4.43
CA PHE A 486 -18.59 12.14 -4.29
C PHE A 486 -20.04 12.62 -4.38
N THR A 487 -21.00 11.72 -4.57
CA THR A 487 -22.43 12.03 -4.56
C THR A 487 -23.07 11.81 -3.20
N GLN A 488 -22.38 11.09 -2.29
CA GLN A 488 -22.88 10.82 -0.96
C GLN A 488 -22.99 12.10 -0.13
N THR A 489 -24.08 12.25 0.61
CA THR A 489 -24.17 13.24 1.67
C THR A 489 -23.29 12.79 2.82
N ASN A 490 -22.24 13.54 3.15
CA ASN A 490 -21.35 13.24 4.28
C ASN A 490 -22.18 13.01 5.56
N PRO A 491 -22.33 11.74 6.03
CA PRO A 491 -23.14 11.44 7.20
C PRO A 491 -22.49 11.92 8.50
N PHE A 492 -21.20 12.27 8.45
CA PHE A 492 -20.43 12.83 9.56
C PHE A 492 -20.29 14.36 9.47
N ALA A 493 -21.05 15.02 8.59
CA ALA A 493 -21.16 16.47 8.62
C ALA A 493 -21.80 16.88 9.96
N VAL A 494 -20.96 17.30 10.92
CA VAL A 494 -21.43 17.90 12.17
C VAL A 494 -22.34 19.06 11.77
N LYS A 495 -23.65 18.95 12.06
CA LYS A 495 -24.55 20.09 12.02
C LYS A 495 -24.00 21.09 13.02
N ARG A 496 -23.26 22.10 12.55
CA ARG A 496 -22.88 23.22 13.41
C ARG A 496 -24.18 23.82 13.91
N SER A 497 -24.48 23.58 15.18
CA SER A 497 -25.50 24.34 15.91
C SER A 497 -25.17 25.80 15.71
N THR A 498 -26.00 26.50 14.95
CA THR A 498 -25.99 27.96 14.94
C THR A 498 -26.44 28.39 16.32
N ASN A 499 -25.49 28.60 17.23
CA ASN A 499 -25.77 29.33 18.47
C ASN A 499 -26.20 30.73 18.06
N THR A 500 -27.51 30.92 17.97
CA THR A 500 -28.16 32.23 17.96
C THR A 500 -27.62 33.01 19.15
N THR A 501 -26.90 34.08 18.85
CA THR A 501 -26.56 35.17 19.75
C THR A 501 -27.84 35.66 20.40
N HIS A 502 -28.06 35.30 21.67
CA HIS A 502 -28.97 36.05 22.52
C HIS A 502 -28.27 37.35 22.90
N THR A 503 -28.54 38.40 22.13
CA THR A 503 -28.48 39.78 22.61
C THR A 503 -29.41 39.89 23.81
N ARG A 504 -28.86 40.01 25.03
CA ARG A 504 -29.59 40.60 26.15
C ARG A 504 -29.44 42.11 26.06
N ALA A 505 -30.55 42.76 25.77
CA ALA A 505 -30.79 44.15 26.13
C ALA A 505 -31.32 44.20 27.56
N HIS A 506 -30.97 45.29 28.24
CA HIS A 506 -31.30 45.75 29.60
C HIS A 506 -30.34 45.33 30.71
#